data_AF-A0A9E0IK22-F1
#
_entry.id   AF-A0A9E0IK22-F1
#
_cell.length_a   1.000
_cell.length_b   1.000
_cell.length_c   1.000
_cell.angle_alpha   90.00
_cell.angle_beta   90.00
_cell.angle_gamma   90.00
#
_symmetry.space_group_name_H-M   'P 1'
#
loop_
_entity.id
_entity.type
_entity.pdbx_description
1 polymer ?
#
loop_
_entity_poly.entity_id
_entity_poly.type
_entity_poly.pdbx_seq_one_letter_code
_entity_poly.pdbx_strand_id
1 'polypeptide(L)'
;MPSQRLDQVRARAFAAIGRLPSRLGQRLLRANEALGRPLADADELADRRAFARGEHAAPAASAPPAPAPAPAPTREAAPVIVYHLDKHKRDVSRLTQPLDARDIPYRVMNLEGDPATLTAVRRDAGGRKLPLVFIAGECAGGREELQALDDRGDLLRKVYGS
;
A
#
# COMPACT_ATOMS: atom_id res chain seq x y z
N MET A 1 -30.72 -15.52 14.94
CA MET A 1 -31.48 -14.64 14.02
C MET A 1 -31.99 -13.28 14.60
N PRO A 2 -31.61 -12.77 15.79
CA PRO A 2 -32.08 -11.44 16.24
C PRO A 2 -31.28 -10.23 15.69
N SER A 3 -30.06 -10.44 15.19
CA SER A 3 -29.17 -9.38 14.69
C SER A 3 -29.67 -8.70 13.42
N GLN A 4 -30.38 -9.44 12.54
CA GLN A 4 -30.74 -8.92 11.21
C GLN A 4 -31.73 -7.75 11.27
N ARG A 5 -32.70 -7.82 12.17
CA ARG A 5 -33.72 -6.77 12.37
C ARG A 5 -33.10 -5.52 13.01
N LEU A 6 -32.15 -5.71 13.93
CA LEU A 6 -31.45 -4.61 14.59
C LEU A 6 -30.63 -3.79 13.59
N ASP A 7 -29.92 -4.41 12.65
CA ASP A 7 -29.15 -3.60 11.71
C ASP A 7 -30.02 -2.94 10.63
N GLN A 8 -31.19 -3.49 10.29
CA GLN A 8 -32.15 -2.76 9.45
C GLN A 8 -32.64 -1.47 10.13
N VAL A 9 -32.86 -1.53 11.44
CA VAL A 9 -33.21 -0.34 12.24
C VAL A 9 -32.03 0.65 12.26
N ARG A 10 -30.80 0.17 12.42
CA ARG A 10 -29.58 1.01 12.39
C ARG A 10 -29.37 1.69 11.04
N ALA A 11 -29.53 0.97 9.93
CA ALA A 11 -29.43 1.51 8.57
C ALA A 11 -30.48 2.60 8.31
N ARG A 12 -31.72 2.35 8.75
CA ARG A 12 -32.81 3.33 8.62
C ARG A 12 -32.58 4.58 9.47
N ALA A 13 -32.11 4.41 10.71
CA ALA A 13 -31.75 5.53 11.57
C ALA A 13 -30.60 6.36 10.99
N PHE A 14 -29.58 5.71 10.44
CA PHE A 14 -28.46 6.37 9.76
C PHE A 14 -28.92 7.18 8.54
N ALA A 15 -29.75 6.59 7.67
CA ALA A 15 -30.31 7.27 6.51
C ALA A 15 -31.20 8.48 6.90
N ALA A 16 -31.92 8.39 8.03
CA ALA A 16 -32.71 9.50 8.54
C ALA A 16 -31.83 10.67 9.02
N ILE A 17 -30.69 10.39 9.65
CA ILE A 17 -29.73 11.42 10.07
C ILE A 17 -29.17 12.19 8.86
N GLY A 18 -28.90 11.49 7.76
CA GLY A 18 -28.43 12.10 6.50
C GLY A 18 -29.45 13.03 5.82
N ARG A 19 -30.75 12.91 6.16
CA ARG A 19 -31.83 13.76 5.63
C ARG A 19 -32.16 14.97 6.51
N LEU A 20 -31.54 15.08 7.69
CA LEU A 20 -31.72 16.22 8.59
C LEU A 20 -30.98 17.46 8.07
N PRO A 21 -31.36 18.68 8.52
CA PRO A 21 -30.67 19.92 8.15
C PRO A 21 -29.16 19.80 8.40
N SER A 22 -28.36 20.32 7.45
CA SER A 22 -26.93 20.00 7.33
C SER A 22 -26.12 20.21 8.62
N ARG A 23 -26.47 21.20 9.45
CA ARG A 23 -25.77 21.47 10.72
C ARG A 23 -26.12 20.48 11.83
N LEU A 24 -27.37 20.03 11.89
CA LEU A 24 -27.84 19.08 12.90
C LEU A 24 -27.41 17.65 12.54
N GLY A 25 -27.56 17.27 11.26
CA GLY A 25 -27.08 15.99 10.74
C GLY A 25 -25.58 15.80 10.93
N GLN A 26 -24.76 16.81 10.63
CA GLN A 26 -23.31 16.75 10.86
C GLN A 26 -22.93 16.57 12.34
N ARG A 27 -23.66 17.18 13.27
CA ARG A 27 -23.42 17.01 14.72
C ARG A 27 -23.74 15.58 15.17
N LEU A 28 -24.83 15.01 14.67
CA LEU A 28 -25.23 13.64 14.98
C LEU A 28 -24.29 12.61 14.36
N LEU A 29 -23.80 12.86 13.14
CA LEU A 29 -22.77 12.04 12.50
C LEU A 29 -21.46 12.06 13.32
N ARG A 30 -20.99 13.24 13.72
CA ARG A 30 -19.80 13.36 14.58
C ARG A 30 -19.98 12.67 15.93
N ALA A 31 -21.16 12.77 16.53
CA ALA A 31 -21.46 12.07 17.77
C ALA A 31 -21.46 10.54 17.56
N ASN A 32 -22.02 10.05 16.44
CA ASN A 32 -21.97 8.64 16.07
C ASN A 32 -20.52 8.17 15.87
N GLU A 33 -19.66 8.98 15.25
CA GLU A 33 -18.22 8.68 15.11
C GLU A 33 -17.50 8.64 16.46
N ALA A 34 -17.75 9.62 17.34
CA ALA A 34 -17.15 9.66 18.67
C ALA A 34 -17.56 8.46 19.55
N LEU A 35 -18.76 7.91 19.33
CA LEU A 35 -19.27 6.72 20.01
C LEU A 35 -18.91 5.40 19.31
N GLY A 36 -17.99 5.43 18.33
CA GLY A 36 -17.48 4.21 17.67
C GLY A 36 -18.35 3.69 16.53
N ARG A 37 -19.12 4.55 15.86
CA ARG A 37 -19.95 4.24 14.68
C ARG A 37 -20.93 3.06 14.89
N PRO A 38 -21.79 3.12 15.93
CA PRO A 38 -22.82 2.10 16.17
C PRO A 38 -23.94 2.10 15.11
N LEU A 39 -24.19 3.24 14.45
CA LEU A 39 -25.08 3.37 13.30
C LEU A 39 -24.24 3.47 12.01
N ALA A 40 -24.61 2.72 10.97
CA ALA A 40 -23.93 2.68 9.68
C ALA A 40 -24.96 2.43 8.56
N ASP A 41 -24.57 2.66 7.31
CA ASP A 41 -25.39 2.39 6.14
C ASP A 41 -25.53 0.89 5.85
N ALA A 42 -26.38 0.55 4.86
CA ALA A 42 -26.76 -0.82 4.59
C ALA A 42 -25.59 -1.68 4.09
N ASP A 43 -24.66 -1.08 3.35
CA ASP A 43 -23.52 -1.77 2.76
C ASP A 43 -22.49 -2.09 3.84
N GLU A 44 -22.14 -1.11 4.68
CA GLU A 44 -21.21 -1.34 5.81
C GLU A 44 -21.75 -2.39 6.80
N LEU A 45 -23.07 -2.41 7.05
CA LEU A 45 -23.69 -3.44 7.89
C LEU A 45 -23.71 -4.82 7.23
N ALA A 46 -23.82 -4.89 5.90
CA ALA A 46 -23.70 -6.14 5.15
C ALA A 46 -22.27 -6.71 5.24
N ASP A 47 -21.26 -5.84 5.11
CA ASP A 47 -19.85 -6.21 5.25
C ASP A 47 -19.52 -6.71 6.66
N ARG A 48 -20.00 -6.01 7.71
CA ARG A 48 -19.85 -6.46 9.10
C ARG A 48 -20.46 -7.85 9.33
N ARG A 49 -21.57 -8.16 8.66
CA ARG A 49 -22.21 -9.48 8.75
C ARG A 49 -21.43 -10.56 7.98
N ALA A 50 -20.88 -10.22 6.81
CA ALA A 50 -20.03 -11.13 6.04
C ALA A 50 -18.78 -11.51 6.84
N PHE A 51 -18.15 -10.52 7.47
CA PHE A 51 -17.03 -10.73 8.39
C PHE A 51 -17.40 -11.63 9.58
N ALA A 52 -18.53 -11.37 10.23
CA ALA A 52 -19.00 -12.17 11.38
C ALA A 52 -19.36 -13.62 11.01
N ARG A 53 -19.71 -13.90 9.76
CA ARG A 53 -19.95 -15.26 9.26
C ARG A 53 -18.68 -15.95 8.74
N GLY A 54 -17.53 -15.29 8.78
CA GLY A 54 -16.27 -15.81 8.23
C GLY A 54 -16.23 -15.81 6.70
N GLU A 55 -17.21 -15.19 6.05
CA GLU A 55 -17.32 -15.08 4.60
C GLU A 55 -16.55 -13.84 4.14
N HIS A 56 -15.23 -13.89 4.13
CA HIS A 56 -14.44 -12.87 3.42
C HIS A 56 -14.60 -13.06 1.90
N ALA A 57 -15.66 -12.49 1.36
CA ALA A 57 -15.77 -12.15 -0.05
C ALA A 57 -15.62 -10.63 -0.16
N ALA A 58 -14.47 -10.17 -0.66
CA ALA A 58 -14.26 -8.76 -0.98
C ALA A 58 -15.15 -8.33 -2.14
N PRO A 59 -15.77 -7.13 -2.08
CA PRO A 59 -16.13 -6.40 -3.30
C PRO A 59 -15.59 -4.96 -3.32
N ALA A 60 -15.65 -4.40 -4.53
CA ALA A 60 -14.87 -3.29 -5.05
C ALA A 60 -15.36 -1.86 -4.72
N ALA A 61 -14.38 -0.94 -4.67
CA ALA A 61 -14.38 0.50 -5.00
C ALA A 61 -15.30 1.45 -4.20
N SER A 62 -14.79 2.45 -3.48
CA SER A 62 -14.14 3.63 -4.08
C SER A 62 -13.28 4.41 -3.07
N ALA A 63 -11.97 4.47 -3.29
CA ALA A 63 -11.03 5.37 -2.62
C ALA A 63 -9.94 5.81 -3.62
N PRO A 64 -9.39 7.04 -3.51
CA PRO A 64 -8.27 7.50 -4.34
C PRO A 64 -7.06 6.56 -4.17
N PRO A 65 -6.17 6.44 -5.17
CA PRO A 65 -5.27 5.30 -5.31
C PRO A 65 -4.23 5.27 -4.18
N ALA A 66 -4.54 4.52 -3.13
CA ALA A 66 -3.57 3.99 -2.18
C ALA A 66 -3.13 2.59 -2.68
N PRO A 67 -1.84 2.24 -2.52
CA PRO A 67 -1.17 1.22 -3.32
C PRO A 67 -1.79 -0.17 -3.12
N ALA A 68 -2.05 -0.85 -4.24
CA ALA A 68 -2.65 -2.17 -4.26
C ALA A 68 -1.87 -3.19 -3.41
N PRO A 69 -2.54 -4.07 -2.66
CA PRO A 69 -1.90 -5.24 -2.07
C PRO A 69 -1.44 -6.18 -3.19
N ALA A 70 -0.16 -6.53 -3.16
CA ALA A 70 0.48 -7.38 -4.15
C ALA A 70 -0.21 -8.75 -4.25
N PRO A 71 -0.48 -9.26 -5.46
CA PRO A 71 -1.00 -10.61 -5.66
C PRO A 71 0.01 -11.67 -5.18
N ALA A 72 -0.52 -12.80 -4.70
CA ALA A 72 0.24 -13.95 -4.25
C ALA A 72 1.15 -14.50 -5.38
N PRO A 73 2.32 -15.07 -5.04
CA PRO A 73 3.42 -15.23 -5.98
C PRO A 73 3.14 -16.37 -6.96
N THR A 74 2.68 -16.01 -8.15
CA THR A 74 3.28 -16.58 -9.36
C THR A 74 4.79 -16.39 -9.21
N ARG A 75 5.65 -17.31 -9.67
CA ARG A 75 7.11 -17.10 -9.74
C ARG A 75 7.42 -16.01 -10.78
N GLU A 76 6.91 -14.82 -10.54
CA GLU A 76 7.07 -13.58 -11.25
C GLU A 76 8.24 -12.85 -10.59
N ALA A 77 9.14 -12.30 -11.39
CA ALA A 77 10.29 -11.56 -10.90
C ALA A 77 9.85 -10.58 -9.79
N ALA A 78 10.48 -10.67 -8.63
CA ALA A 78 10.23 -9.75 -7.53
C ALA A 78 10.43 -8.32 -8.03
N PRO A 79 9.50 -7.41 -7.70
CA PRO A 79 9.52 -6.06 -8.25
C PRO A 79 10.78 -5.33 -7.77
N VAL A 80 11.60 -4.90 -8.74
CA VAL A 80 12.80 -4.10 -8.49
C VAL A 80 12.49 -2.63 -8.74
N ILE A 81 12.67 -1.80 -7.72
CA ILE A 81 12.42 -0.35 -7.79
C ILE A 81 13.70 0.38 -7.43
N VAL A 82 14.13 1.28 -8.32
CA VAL A 82 15.29 2.15 -8.11
C VAL A 82 14.80 3.53 -7.71
N TYR A 83 15.00 3.89 -6.45
CA TYR A 83 14.67 5.20 -5.93
C TYR A 83 15.86 6.14 -6.06
N HIS A 84 15.60 7.32 -6.62
CA HIS A 84 16.61 8.37 -6.75
C HIS A 84 16.02 9.75 -6.47
N LEU A 85 16.93 10.72 -6.34
CA LEU A 85 16.62 12.15 -6.41
C LEU A 85 17.15 12.67 -7.75
N ASP A 86 16.65 13.81 -8.22
CA ASP A 86 17.07 14.37 -9.51
C ASP A 86 18.57 14.72 -9.52
N LYS A 87 19.10 15.20 -8.39
CA LYS A 87 20.54 15.43 -8.19
C LYS A 87 21.42 14.19 -8.41
N HIS A 88 20.86 12.99 -8.27
CA HIS A 88 21.56 11.70 -8.42
C HIS A 88 21.19 10.96 -9.71
N LYS A 89 20.48 11.60 -10.64
CA LYS A 89 20.05 10.98 -11.90
C LYS A 89 21.21 10.38 -12.71
N ARG A 90 22.40 11.01 -12.65
CA ARG A 90 23.62 10.49 -13.29
C ARG A 90 24.15 9.21 -12.64
N ASP A 91 23.94 9.06 -11.32
CA ASP A 91 24.39 7.90 -10.56
C ASP A 91 23.45 6.69 -10.78
N VAL A 92 22.19 6.93 -11.14
CA VAL A 92 21.20 5.89 -11.46
C VAL A 92 21.68 5.01 -12.61
N SER A 93 22.17 5.59 -13.70
CA SER A 93 22.65 4.79 -14.86
C SER A 93 23.81 3.87 -14.50
N ARG A 94 24.62 4.24 -13.50
CA ARG A 94 25.71 3.38 -12.99
C ARG A 94 25.18 2.31 -12.03
N LEU A 95 24.10 2.61 -11.30
CA LEU A 95 23.44 1.70 -10.39
C LEU A 95 22.62 0.63 -11.12
N THR A 96 22.04 0.94 -12.28
CA THR A 96 21.25 -0.02 -13.07
C THR A 96 22.11 -0.97 -13.89
N GLN A 97 23.38 -0.65 -14.13
CA GLN A 97 24.30 -1.47 -14.92
C GLN A 97 24.35 -2.97 -14.52
N PRO A 98 24.45 -3.35 -13.23
CA PRO A 98 24.36 -4.76 -12.84
C PRO A 98 22.96 -5.38 -13.02
N LEU A 99 21.88 -4.58 -12.95
CA LEU A 99 20.52 -5.05 -13.23
C LEU A 99 20.33 -5.32 -14.73
N ASP A 100 20.81 -4.39 -15.56
CA ASP A 100 20.82 -4.49 -17.02
C ASP A 100 21.64 -5.69 -17.50
N ALA A 101 22.81 -5.92 -16.91
CA ALA A 101 23.68 -7.06 -17.25
C ALA A 101 23.03 -8.44 -16.98
N ARG A 102 21.98 -8.48 -16.16
CA ARG A 102 21.24 -9.70 -15.79
C ARG A 102 19.82 -9.72 -16.37
N ASP A 103 19.49 -8.79 -17.27
CA ASP A 103 18.15 -8.61 -17.86
C ASP A 103 17.03 -8.56 -16.80
N ILE A 104 17.30 -7.92 -15.65
CA ILE A 104 16.33 -7.79 -14.57
C ILE A 104 15.41 -6.58 -14.85
N PRO A 105 14.09 -6.75 -14.96
CA PRO A 105 13.19 -5.62 -15.13
C PRO A 105 13.14 -4.77 -13.86
N TYR A 106 13.40 -3.47 -13.99
CA TYR A 106 13.34 -2.51 -12.88
C TYR A 106 12.52 -1.28 -13.22
N ARG A 107 11.94 -0.66 -12.19
CA ARG A 107 11.22 0.62 -12.29
C ARG A 107 12.02 1.72 -11.62
N VAL A 108 12.29 2.80 -12.34
CA VAL A 108 12.93 3.98 -11.77
C VAL A 108 11.87 4.92 -11.21
N MET A 109 12.05 5.38 -9.97
CA MET A 109 11.12 6.27 -9.28
C MET A 109 11.87 7.47 -8.69
N ASN A 110 11.47 8.68 -9.08
CA ASN A 110 11.98 9.92 -8.50
C ASN A 110 11.22 10.23 -7.20
N LEU A 111 11.97 10.52 -6.14
CA LEU A 111 11.43 10.89 -4.83
C LEU A 111 11.26 12.41 -4.66
N GLU A 112 11.67 13.24 -5.63
CA GLU A 112 11.39 14.67 -5.59
C GLU A 112 9.90 14.94 -5.78
N GLY A 113 9.28 15.56 -4.77
CA GLY A 113 7.86 15.90 -4.76
C GLY A 113 6.98 14.93 -3.98
N ASP A 114 7.52 13.79 -3.53
CA ASP A 114 6.80 12.84 -2.68
C ASP A 114 7.51 12.66 -1.32
N PRO A 115 7.20 13.53 -0.34
CA PRO A 115 7.79 13.44 0.98
C PRO A 115 7.36 12.19 1.75
N ALA A 116 6.20 11.60 1.42
CA ALA A 116 5.71 10.38 2.07
C ALA A 116 6.55 9.17 1.67
N THR A 117 6.76 8.99 0.37
CA THR A 117 7.61 7.91 -0.15
C THR A 117 9.07 8.10 0.26
N LEU A 118 9.57 9.34 0.26
CA LEU A 118 10.93 9.64 0.76
C LEU A 118 11.10 9.23 2.24
N THR A 119 10.08 9.45 3.07
CA THR A 119 10.13 9.11 4.50
C THR A 119 10.11 7.59 4.69
N ALA A 120 9.28 6.87 3.94
CA ALA A 120 9.25 5.41 3.94
C ALA A 120 10.59 4.82 3.49
N VAL A 121 11.11 5.27 2.33
CA VAL A 121 12.40 4.83 1.81
C VAL A 121 13.54 5.11 2.79
N ARG A 122 13.56 6.28 3.44
CA ARG A 122 14.58 6.60 4.46
C ARG A 122 14.48 5.72 5.70
N ARG A 123 13.27 5.38 6.13
CA ARG A 123 13.03 4.46 7.25
C ARG A 123 13.57 3.06 6.92
N ASP A 124 13.27 2.57 5.73
CA ASP A 124 13.64 1.22 5.31
C ASP A 124 15.11 1.13 4.85
N ALA A 125 15.71 2.26 4.45
CA ALA A 125 17.11 2.35 4.07
C ALA A 125 18.09 2.16 5.22
N GLY A 126 17.64 2.25 6.48
CA GLY A 126 18.50 2.08 7.65
C GLY A 126 19.71 3.03 7.70
N GLY A 127 19.58 4.23 7.13
CA GLY A 127 20.65 5.24 7.07
C GLY A 127 21.54 5.21 5.81
N ARG A 128 21.26 4.34 4.84
CA ARG A 128 21.98 4.33 3.55
C ARG A 128 21.67 5.57 2.71
N LYS A 129 22.64 6.00 1.90
CA LYS A 129 22.52 7.17 1.02
C LYS A 129 21.92 6.79 -0.32
N LEU A 130 21.06 7.66 -0.85
CA LEU A 130 20.52 7.57 -2.21
C LEU A 130 21.63 7.76 -3.26
N PRO A 131 21.51 7.14 -4.45
CA PRO A 131 20.38 6.31 -4.93
C PRO A 131 20.35 4.90 -4.33
N LEU A 132 19.14 4.33 -4.18
CA LEU A 132 18.91 3.02 -3.55
C LEU A 132 18.03 2.12 -4.41
N VAL A 133 18.31 0.82 -4.37
CA VAL A 133 17.50 -0.22 -5.00
C VAL A 133 16.72 -0.99 -3.94
N PHE A 134 15.45 -1.22 -4.23
CA PHE A 134 14.54 -2.03 -3.44
C PHE A 134 14.10 -3.23 -4.26
N ILE A 135 14.15 -4.42 -3.68
CA ILE A 135 13.74 -5.68 -4.32
C ILE A 135 12.66 -6.30 -3.43
N ALA A 136 11.46 -6.52 -3.96
CA ALA A 136 10.30 -7.03 -3.19
C ALA A 136 9.98 -6.21 -1.91
N GLY A 137 10.31 -4.92 -1.88
CA GLY A 137 10.14 -4.05 -0.70
C GLY A 137 11.29 -4.10 0.30
N GLU A 138 12.32 -4.94 0.10
CA GLU A 138 13.53 -4.94 0.90
C GLU A 138 14.58 -4.00 0.30
N CYS A 139 15.26 -3.20 1.13
CA CYS A 139 16.36 -2.34 0.68
C CYS A 139 17.61 -3.20 0.34
N ALA A 140 17.84 -3.45 -0.95
CA ALA A 140 19.03 -4.13 -1.45
C ALA A 140 20.28 -3.27 -1.25
N GLY A 141 20.15 -1.94 -1.28
CA GLY A 141 21.22 -0.99 -0.98
C GLY A 141 21.57 -0.09 -2.17
N GLY A 142 22.75 0.51 -2.10
CA GLY A 142 23.29 1.33 -3.17
C GLY A 142 24.12 0.50 -4.15
N ARG A 143 25.04 1.16 -4.84
CA ARG A 143 25.83 0.54 -5.92
C ARG A 143 26.75 -0.57 -5.43
N GLU A 144 27.44 -0.33 -4.32
CA GLU A 144 28.45 -1.27 -3.81
C GLU A 144 27.80 -2.54 -3.29
N GLU A 145 26.67 -2.41 -2.58
CA GLU A 145 25.92 -3.56 -2.08
C GLU A 145 25.30 -4.36 -3.23
N LEU A 146 24.78 -3.67 -4.26
CA LEU A 146 24.19 -4.33 -5.43
C LEU A 146 25.23 -5.10 -6.24
N GLN A 147 26.42 -4.53 -6.44
CA GLN A 147 27.54 -5.22 -7.10
C GLN A 147 27.97 -6.44 -6.29
N ALA A 148 28.13 -6.30 -4.97
CA ALA A 148 28.50 -7.42 -4.11
C ALA A 148 27.46 -8.54 -4.11
N LEU A 149 26.17 -8.22 -4.24
CA LEU A 149 25.09 -9.21 -4.39
C LEU A 149 25.13 -9.90 -5.76
N ASP A 150 25.49 -9.17 -6.82
CA ASP A 150 25.63 -9.74 -8.16
C ASP A 150 26.83 -10.70 -8.25
N ASP A 151 27.97 -10.30 -7.67
CA ASP A 151 29.19 -11.11 -7.63
C ASP A 151 28.97 -12.43 -6.85
N ARG A 152 28.11 -12.40 -5.83
CA ARG A 152 27.69 -13.60 -5.06
C ARG A 152 26.62 -14.43 -5.77
N GLY A 153 25.97 -13.89 -6.80
CA GLY A 153 24.81 -14.48 -7.46
C GLY A 153 23.50 -14.42 -6.66
N ASP A 154 23.51 -13.75 -5.50
CA ASP A 154 22.33 -13.63 -4.63
C ASP A 154 21.31 -12.62 -5.18
N LEU A 155 21.72 -11.72 -6.08
CA LEU A 155 20.82 -10.78 -6.74
C LEU A 155 19.69 -11.48 -7.49
N LEU A 156 20.03 -12.46 -8.33
CA LEU A 156 19.05 -13.26 -9.06
C LEU A 156 18.19 -14.11 -8.12
N ARG A 157 18.76 -14.62 -7.02
CA ARG A 157 17.99 -15.35 -6.02
C ARG A 157 16.97 -14.48 -5.31
N LYS A 158 17.34 -13.24 -4.96
CA LYS A 158 16.41 -12.28 -4.35
C LYS A 158 15.30 -11.87 -5.31
N VAL A 159 15.59 -11.79 -6.61
CA VAL A 159 14.59 -11.42 -7.63
C VAL A 159 13.72 -12.60 -8.04
N TYR A 160 14.27 -13.79 -8.24
CA TYR A 160 13.54 -14.93 -8.81
C TYR A 160 13.24 -16.07 -7.83
N GLY A 161 13.76 -15.99 -6.58
CA GLY A 161 13.51 -16.97 -5.53
C GLY A 161 14.16 -18.34 -5.74
N SER A 162 15.35 -18.38 -6.38
CA SER A 162 16.08 -19.60 -6.73
C SER A 162 17.02 -20.15 -5.66
#